data_AF-X0X4K3-F1
#
_entry.id   AF-X0X4K3-F1
#
_cell.length_a   1.000
_cell.length_b   1.000
_cell.length_c   1.000
_cell.angle_alpha   90.00
_cell.angle_beta   90.00
_cell.angle_gamma   90.00
#
_symmetry.space_group_name_H-M   'P 1'
#
loop_
_entity.id
_entity.type
_entity.pdbx_description
1 polymer ?
#
loop_
_entity_poly.entity_id
_entity_poly.type
_entity_poly.pdbx_seq_one_letter_code
_entity_poly.pdbx_strand_id
1 'polypeptide(L)'
;MNGSPNIKFEDITVKMSDGIQGPDFKDLFSEKRLYTFLVGAGISMDPPSSVPSARIFVNELFKYYVPEEEIKKLSELQSLRYEFLVEKIQNLFDKEIMFLDYLDRVKQPNAIHLFLANMIMRYNYVITTNFDYLIELALKNKLSIYPMFHNYHKKVMIIITKEDYQKKVSFQFPII
;
A
#
# COMPACT_ATOMS: atom_id res chain seq x y z
N MET A 1 12.31 31.65 10.41
CA MET A 1 11.22 31.55 9.41
C MET A 1 11.36 30.19 8.75
N ASN A 2 10.53 29.22 9.15
CA ASN A 2 10.58 27.87 8.61
C ASN A 2 9.88 27.87 7.26
N GLY A 3 10.66 27.79 6.18
CA GLY A 3 10.13 27.57 4.84
C GLY A 3 9.57 26.15 4.75
N SER A 4 8.24 26.04 4.58
CA SER A 4 7.59 24.80 4.20
C SER A 4 8.17 24.31 2.87
N PRO A 5 8.50 23.03 2.71
CA PRO A 5 9.02 22.53 1.44
C PRO A 5 7.93 22.64 0.36
N ASN A 6 8.25 23.36 -0.72
CA ASN A 6 7.45 23.39 -1.94
C ASN A 6 7.49 21.99 -2.59
N ILE A 7 6.40 21.25 -2.46
CA ILE A 7 6.19 20.00 -3.20
C ILE A 7 5.72 20.38 -4.61
N LYS A 8 6.57 20.16 -5.61
CA LYS A 8 6.23 20.31 -7.02
C LYS A 8 5.42 19.09 -7.46
N PHE A 9 4.18 19.30 -7.91
CA PHE A 9 3.28 18.27 -8.44
C PHE A 9 3.61 17.91 -9.91
N GLU A 10 4.89 17.88 -10.29
CA GLU A 10 5.32 17.83 -11.70
C GLU A 10 5.13 16.46 -12.38
N ASP A 11 4.78 15.38 -11.64
CA ASP A 11 4.83 14.00 -12.17
C ASP A 11 3.48 13.29 -12.36
N ILE A 12 2.33 13.98 -12.25
CA ILE A 12 1.03 13.34 -12.48
C ILE A 12 0.72 13.28 -13.98
N THR A 13 0.90 12.11 -14.58
CA THR A 13 0.47 11.85 -15.96
C THR A 13 -0.99 11.41 -15.98
N VAL A 14 -1.87 12.27 -16.49
CA VAL A 14 -3.26 11.90 -16.78
C VAL A 14 -3.35 11.43 -18.23
N LYS A 15 -3.58 10.13 -18.43
CA LYS A 15 -3.85 9.57 -19.76
C LYS A 15 -5.36 9.53 -19.99
N MET A 16 -5.81 10.20 -21.06
CA MET A 16 -7.20 10.17 -21.49
C MET A 16 -7.33 9.41 -22.80
N SER A 17 -8.47 8.75 -22.99
CA SER A 17 -8.85 8.23 -24.30
C SER A 17 -9.11 9.39 -25.25
N ASP A 18 -8.82 9.19 -26.53
CA ASP A 18 -9.01 10.22 -27.56
C ASP A 18 -10.43 10.77 -27.55
N GLY A 19 -10.54 12.10 -27.60
CA GLY A 19 -11.83 12.82 -27.59
C GLY A 19 -12.47 13.07 -26.23
N ILE A 20 -11.86 12.61 -25.12
CA ILE A 20 -12.35 12.89 -23.77
C ILE A 20 -11.61 14.08 -23.16
N GLN A 21 -12.34 15.16 -22.86
CA GLN A 21 -11.81 16.27 -22.09
C GLN A 21 -11.71 15.89 -20.61
N GLY A 22 -10.51 15.96 -20.05
CA GLY A 22 -10.29 15.65 -18.64
C GLY A 22 -10.77 16.72 -17.68
N PRO A 23 -10.98 16.37 -16.39
CA PRO A 23 -11.19 17.37 -15.36
C PRO A 23 -9.95 18.27 -15.26
N ASP A 24 -10.16 19.56 -14.95
CA ASP A 24 -9.05 20.43 -14.57
C ASP A 24 -8.33 19.81 -13.36
N PHE A 25 -7.01 19.90 -13.34
CA PHE A 25 -6.20 19.42 -12.22
C PHE A 25 -6.66 20.04 -10.89
N LYS A 26 -7.13 21.29 -10.92
CA LYS A 26 -7.68 21.99 -9.74
C LYS A 26 -8.97 21.36 -9.21
N ASP A 27 -9.70 20.65 -10.07
CA ASP A 27 -10.96 19.99 -9.74
C ASP A 27 -10.75 18.51 -9.37
N LEU A 28 -9.54 17.99 -9.58
CA LEU A 28 -9.15 16.63 -9.24
C LEU A 28 -9.20 16.44 -7.72
N PHE A 29 -9.85 15.36 -7.27
CA PHE A 29 -10.02 15.02 -5.84
C PHE A 29 -10.85 16.03 -5.02
N SER A 30 -11.73 16.78 -5.69
CA SER A 30 -12.77 17.57 -5.01
C SER A 30 -13.74 16.67 -4.24
N GLU A 31 -14.29 17.18 -3.12
CA GLU A 31 -15.20 16.41 -2.24
C GLU A 31 -16.52 16.00 -2.92
N LYS A 32 -16.84 16.57 -4.08
CA LYS A 32 -18.05 16.26 -4.84
C LYS A 32 -17.95 14.97 -5.63
N ARG A 33 -16.74 14.45 -5.86
CA ARG A 33 -16.51 13.30 -6.73
C ARG A 33 -15.87 12.17 -5.93
N LEU A 34 -16.49 10.99 -6.04
CA LEU A 34 -15.94 9.76 -5.50
C LEU A 34 -14.95 9.14 -6.48
N TYR A 35 -13.83 8.69 -5.95
CA TYR A 35 -12.76 8.02 -6.65
C TYR A 35 -12.54 6.62 -6.06
N THR A 36 -12.08 5.72 -6.93
CA THR A 36 -11.54 4.42 -6.54
C THR A 36 -10.07 4.40 -6.95
N PHE A 37 -9.19 4.24 -5.98
CA PHE A 37 -7.76 4.11 -6.17
C PHE A 37 -7.38 2.64 -6.19
N LEU A 38 -6.78 2.19 -7.29
CA LEU A 38 -6.16 0.87 -7.40
C LEU A 38 -4.66 1.06 -7.25
N VAL A 39 -4.09 0.52 -6.18
CA VAL A 39 -2.69 0.75 -5.83
C VAL A 39 -1.97 -0.58 -5.64
N GLY A 40 -0.69 -0.61 -6.03
CA GLY A 40 0.19 -1.76 -5.84
C GLY A 40 1.50 -1.34 -5.18
N ALA A 41 2.47 -2.26 -5.12
CA ALA A 41 3.67 -2.11 -4.30
C ALA A 41 4.50 -0.84 -4.60
N GLY A 42 4.33 -0.26 -5.80
CA GLY A 42 4.98 0.99 -6.18
C GLY A 42 4.70 2.15 -5.22
N ILE A 43 3.53 2.20 -4.56
CA ILE A 43 3.25 3.27 -3.59
C ILE A 43 4.13 3.20 -2.35
N SER A 44 4.73 2.05 -2.07
CA SER A 44 5.51 1.79 -0.86
C SER A 44 7.02 2.01 -1.04
N MET A 45 7.47 2.26 -2.28
CA MET A 45 8.90 2.34 -2.63
C MET A 45 9.58 3.64 -2.21
N ASP A 46 8.85 4.75 -2.17
CA ASP A 46 9.45 6.04 -1.83
C ASP A 46 9.71 6.17 -0.31
N PRO A 47 10.77 6.90 0.11
CA PRO A 47 11.00 7.19 1.51
C PRO A 47 9.81 7.90 2.19
N PRO A 48 9.58 7.70 3.50
CA PRO A 48 10.37 6.89 4.43
C PRO A 48 9.97 5.42 4.48
N SER A 49 8.97 4.96 3.70
CA SER A 49 8.53 3.56 3.74
C SER A 49 9.57 2.64 3.10
N SER A 50 10.12 3.01 1.94
CA SER A 50 11.21 2.29 1.26
C SER A 50 11.00 0.76 1.17
N VAL A 51 9.75 0.33 1.04
CA VAL A 51 9.41 -1.09 0.89
C VAL A 51 9.77 -1.51 -0.52
N PRO A 52 10.58 -2.55 -0.71
CA PRO A 52 10.97 -2.97 -2.04
C PRO A 52 9.76 -3.50 -2.81
N SER A 53 9.75 -3.28 -4.12
CA SER A 53 8.76 -3.93 -4.98
C SER A 53 8.95 -5.45 -4.96
N ALA A 54 7.89 -6.18 -5.33
CA ALA A 54 7.93 -7.63 -5.51
C ALA A 54 9.11 -8.11 -6.36
N ARG A 55 9.49 -7.35 -7.40
CA ARG A 55 10.63 -7.66 -8.26
C ARG A 55 11.97 -7.51 -7.54
N ILE A 56 12.11 -6.49 -6.70
CA ILE A 56 13.31 -6.29 -5.90
C ILE A 56 13.42 -7.42 -4.85
N PHE A 57 12.32 -7.77 -4.18
CA PHE A 57 12.26 -8.92 -3.27
C PHE A 57 12.72 -10.22 -3.95
N VAL A 58 12.14 -10.53 -5.12
CA VAL A 58 12.51 -11.73 -5.91
C VAL A 58 14.00 -11.75 -6.22
N ASN A 59 14.56 -10.63 -6.69
CA ASN A 59 15.98 -10.55 -7.02
C ASN A 59 16.88 -10.71 -5.80
N GLU A 60 16.49 -10.22 -4.63
CA GLU A 60 17.24 -10.47 -3.39
C GLU A 60 17.16 -11.94 -2.98
N LEU A 61 15.98 -12.56 -3.04
CA LEU A 61 15.82 -13.97 -2.70
C LEU A 61 16.66 -14.89 -3.60
N PHE A 62 16.79 -14.57 -4.89
CA PHE A 62 17.68 -15.32 -5.79
C PHE A 62 19.14 -15.34 -5.33
N LYS A 63 19.65 -14.25 -4.77
CA LYS A 63 21.04 -14.22 -4.26
C LYS A 63 21.27 -15.18 -3.09
N TYR A 64 20.23 -15.55 -2.36
CA TYR A 64 20.34 -16.44 -1.20
C TYR A 64 20.02 -17.91 -1.54
N TYR A 65 19.08 -18.15 -2.46
CA TYR A 65 18.53 -19.49 -2.70
C TYR A 65 18.89 -20.10 -4.06
N VAL A 66 19.43 -19.33 -5.01
CA VAL A 66 19.71 -19.80 -6.38
C VAL A 66 21.22 -19.85 -6.62
N PRO A 67 21.75 -20.90 -7.29
CA PRO A 67 23.13 -20.94 -7.77
C PRO A 67 23.49 -19.70 -8.61
N GLU A 68 24.68 -19.12 -8.39
CA GLU A 68 25.09 -17.86 -9.01
C GLU A 68 24.97 -17.86 -10.54
N GLU A 69 25.27 -19.00 -11.16
CA GLU A 69 25.19 -19.20 -12.61
C GLU A 69 23.75 -19.09 -13.18
N GLU A 70 22.72 -19.35 -12.38
CA GLU A 70 21.32 -19.30 -12.81
C GLU A 70 20.65 -17.95 -12.48
N ILE A 71 21.22 -17.12 -11.60
CA ILE A 71 20.61 -15.85 -11.14
C ILE A 71 20.26 -14.93 -12.33
N LYS A 72 21.22 -14.70 -13.24
CA LYS A 72 21.01 -13.78 -14.38
C LYS A 72 19.83 -14.22 -15.24
N LYS A 73 19.78 -15.51 -15.58
CA LYS A 73 18.73 -16.12 -16.40
C LYS A 73 17.37 -16.02 -15.72
N LEU A 74 17.28 -16.27 -14.41
CA LEU A 74 16.03 -16.16 -13.67
C LEU A 74 15.56 -14.71 -13.51
N SER A 75 16.46 -13.75 -13.26
CA SER A 75 16.13 -12.33 -13.13
C SER A 75 15.64 -11.67 -14.43
N GLU A 76 15.97 -12.27 -15.58
CA GLU A 76 15.52 -11.82 -16.91
C GLU A 76 14.14 -12.40 -17.30
N LEU A 77 13.58 -13.36 -16.54
CA LEU A 77 12.26 -13.93 -16.79
C LEU A 77 11.15 -12.92 -16.51
N GLN A 78 10.67 -12.26 -17.56
CA GLN A 78 9.55 -11.31 -17.46
C GLN A 78 8.22 -11.96 -17.03
N SER A 79 8.07 -13.27 -17.26
CA SER A 79 6.86 -14.02 -16.92
C SER A 79 6.84 -14.54 -15.48
N LEU A 80 7.93 -14.40 -14.73
CA LEU A 80 8.00 -14.90 -13.37
C LEU A 80 7.14 -14.04 -12.46
N ARG A 81 6.05 -14.61 -11.97
CA ARG A 81 5.18 -13.96 -11.00
C ARG A 81 5.76 -14.12 -9.60
N TYR A 82 5.66 -13.06 -8.82
CA TYR A 82 6.13 -13.02 -7.44
C TYR A 82 5.51 -14.15 -6.60
N GLU A 83 4.21 -14.35 -6.74
CA GLU A 83 3.41 -15.32 -6.00
C GLU A 83 3.92 -16.75 -6.23
N PHE A 84 4.33 -17.08 -7.46
CA PHE A 84 4.89 -18.39 -7.77
C PHE A 84 6.23 -18.62 -7.06
N LEU A 85 7.09 -17.61 -7.00
CA LEU A 85 8.35 -17.74 -6.29
C LEU A 85 8.13 -17.87 -4.79
N VAL A 86 7.25 -17.06 -4.22
CA VAL A 86 6.87 -17.15 -2.80
C VAL A 86 6.35 -18.54 -2.47
N GLU A 87 5.48 -19.10 -3.32
CA GLU A 87 4.97 -20.47 -3.16
C GLU A 87 6.10 -21.51 -3.18
N LYS A 88 7.09 -21.37 -4.07
CA LYS A 88 8.25 -22.28 -4.11
C LYS A 88 9.12 -22.16 -2.87
N ILE A 89 9.39 -20.93 -2.43
CA ILE A 89 10.17 -20.68 -1.23
C ILE A 89 9.44 -21.24 -0.01
N GLN A 90 8.13 -21.04 0.08
CA GLN A 90 7.33 -21.58 1.16
C GLN A 90 7.40 -23.10 1.23
N ASN A 91 7.23 -23.76 0.08
CA ASN A 91 7.21 -25.22 0.03
C ASN A 91 8.57 -25.87 0.30
N LEU A 92 9.67 -25.18 -0.06
CA LEU A 92 11.01 -25.76 -0.02
C LEU A 92 11.85 -25.30 1.18
N PHE A 93 11.69 -24.06 1.65
CA PHE A 93 12.61 -23.41 2.58
C PHE A 93 11.93 -22.73 3.79
N ASP A 94 10.85 -21.97 3.57
CA ASP A 94 10.23 -21.11 4.60
C ASP A 94 8.71 -21.35 4.69
N LYS A 95 8.31 -22.48 5.29
CA LYS A 95 6.91 -22.93 5.35
C LYS A 95 5.95 -21.91 5.96
N GLU A 96 6.44 -21.09 6.87
CA GLU A 96 5.66 -20.07 7.59
C GLU A 96 5.73 -18.70 6.93
N ILE A 97 6.50 -18.54 5.86
CA ILE A 97 6.69 -17.27 5.13
C ILE A 97 7.23 -16.16 6.06
N MET A 98 8.13 -16.52 6.99
CA MET A 98 8.71 -15.58 7.95
C MET A 98 9.46 -14.42 7.28
N PHE A 99 9.91 -14.56 6.03
CA PHE A 99 10.55 -13.44 5.33
C PHE A 99 9.62 -12.23 5.14
N LEU A 100 8.29 -12.43 5.13
CA LEU A 100 7.32 -11.33 5.06
C LEU A 100 7.20 -10.54 6.36
N ASP A 101 7.67 -11.07 7.50
CA ASP A 101 7.73 -10.34 8.79
C ASP A 101 8.57 -9.07 8.69
N TYR A 102 9.44 -8.97 7.68
CA TYR A 102 10.14 -7.72 7.35
C TYR A 102 9.15 -6.57 7.09
N LEU A 103 8.05 -6.82 6.37
CA LEU A 103 7.06 -5.79 6.04
C LEU A 103 6.43 -5.22 7.30
N ASP A 104 6.24 -6.06 8.32
CA ASP A 104 5.76 -5.64 9.62
C ASP A 104 6.73 -4.73 10.38
N ARG A 105 8.03 -4.72 10.04
CA ARG A 105 8.98 -3.80 10.69
C ARG A 105 8.89 -2.39 10.13
N VAL A 106 8.36 -2.22 8.92
CA VAL A 106 8.19 -0.92 8.28
C VAL A 106 6.92 -0.26 8.80
N LYS A 107 7.09 0.77 9.64
CA LYS A 107 5.97 1.47 10.29
C LYS A 107 5.79 2.93 9.87
N GLN A 108 6.61 3.43 8.94
CA GLN A 108 6.58 4.84 8.51
C GLN A 108 5.93 4.97 7.13
N PRO A 109 4.69 5.50 7.03
CA PRO A 109 4.06 5.74 5.74
C PRO A 109 4.70 6.92 5.01
N ASN A 110 4.77 6.84 3.69
CA ASN A 110 5.18 7.96 2.83
C ASN A 110 4.01 8.87 2.40
N ALA A 111 4.34 9.88 1.58
CA ALA A 111 3.38 10.88 1.11
C ALA A 111 2.17 10.28 0.39
N ILE A 112 2.36 9.19 -0.37
CA ILE A 112 1.28 8.53 -1.10
C ILE A 112 0.29 7.87 -0.12
N HIS A 113 0.79 7.16 0.91
CA HIS A 113 -0.07 6.59 1.95
C HIS A 113 -0.86 7.68 2.69
N LEU A 114 -0.21 8.80 3.02
CA LEU A 114 -0.88 9.94 3.66
C LEU A 114 -1.96 10.54 2.75
N PHE A 115 -1.69 10.65 1.45
CA PHE A 115 -2.68 11.07 0.47
C PHE A 115 -3.88 10.12 0.44
N LEU A 116 -3.65 8.81 0.31
CA LEU A 116 -4.69 7.79 0.28
C LEU A 116 -5.52 7.77 1.58
N ALA A 117 -4.88 7.92 2.74
CA ALA A 117 -5.58 8.04 4.01
C ALA A 117 -6.56 9.24 4.03
N ASN A 118 -6.15 10.41 3.51
CA ASN A 118 -7.06 11.54 3.37
C ASN A 118 -8.21 11.25 2.39
N MET A 119 -7.94 10.53 1.30
CA MET A 119 -8.98 10.14 0.34
C MET A 119 -10.02 9.21 0.98
N ILE A 120 -9.59 8.23 1.77
CA ILE A 120 -10.48 7.35 2.54
C ILE A 120 -11.31 8.14 3.54
N MET A 121 -10.71 9.11 4.25
CA MET A 121 -11.45 9.99 5.16
C MET A 121 -12.53 10.84 4.47
N ARG A 122 -12.40 11.03 3.15
CA ARG A 122 -13.38 11.68 2.26
C ARG A 122 -14.31 10.67 1.55
N TYR A 123 -14.41 9.44 2.07
CA TYR A 123 -15.28 8.38 1.56
C TYR A 123 -14.91 7.83 0.17
N ASN A 124 -13.67 8.02 -0.27
CA ASN A 124 -13.16 7.37 -1.48
C ASN A 124 -12.72 5.93 -1.16
N TYR A 125 -12.67 5.08 -2.20
CA TYR A 125 -12.26 3.70 -2.07
C TYR A 125 -10.78 3.55 -2.43
N VAL A 126 -10.06 2.73 -1.65
CA VAL A 126 -8.70 2.31 -1.98
C VAL A 126 -8.68 0.79 -1.96
N ILE A 127 -8.24 0.19 -3.05
CA ILE A 127 -8.06 -1.25 -3.19
C ILE A 127 -6.59 -1.48 -3.47
N THR A 128 -5.97 -2.36 -2.68
CA THR A 128 -4.53 -2.63 -2.73
C THR A 128 -4.24 -4.12 -2.75
N THR A 129 -3.16 -4.50 -3.42
CA THR A 129 -2.58 -5.85 -3.35
C THR A 129 -1.31 -5.88 -2.49
N ASN A 130 -1.03 -4.81 -1.73
CA ASN A 130 0.16 -4.75 -0.88
C ASN A 130 -0.05 -5.60 0.37
N PHE A 131 1.06 -6.18 0.85
CA PHE A 131 1.11 -6.97 2.09
C PHE A 131 1.60 -6.16 3.29
N ASP A 132 1.94 -4.88 3.10
CA ASP A 132 2.26 -3.95 4.17
C ASP A 132 0.99 -3.30 4.76
N TYR A 133 1.10 -2.73 5.96
CA TYR A 133 0.00 -2.05 6.65
C TYR A 133 0.10 -0.51 6.61
N LEU A 134 0.79 0.06 5.61
CA LEU A 134 1.17 1.49 5.66
C LEU A 134 -0.02 2.43 5.42
N ILE A 135 -1.04 2.01 4.66
CA ILE A 135 -2.27 2.79 4.46
C ILE A 135 -3.06 2.85 5.77
N GLU A 136 -3.17 1.71 6.46
CA GLU A 136 -3.83 1.53 7.74
C GLU A 136 -3.12 2.33 8.85
N LEU A 137 -1.79 2.29 8.87
CA LEU A 137 -0.98 3.09 9.78
C LEU A 137 -1.13 4.59 9.51
N ALA A 138 -1.16 5.02 8.23
CA ALA A 138 -1.44 6.40 7.86
C ALA A 138 -2.83 6.85 8.33
N LEU A 139 -3.85 6.01 8.14
CA LEU A 139 -5.21 6.24 8.65
C LEU A 139 -5.24 6.34 10.16
N LYS A 140 -4.54 5.45 10.87
CA LYS A 140 -4.47 5.45 12.34
C LYS A 140 -3.87 6.75 12.86
N ASN A 141 -2.79 7.20 12.23
CA ASN A 141 -2.13 8.47 12.55
C ASN A 141 -3.02 9.69 12.26
N LYS A 142 -3.89 9.62 11.24
CA LYS A 142 -4.85 10.68 10.96
C LYS A 142 -6.01 10.71 11.95
N LEU A 143 -6.56 9.54 12.29
CA LEU A 143 -7.66 9.42 13.24
C LEU A 143 -7.26 9.83 14.65
N SER A 144 -6.01 9.61 15.06
CA SER A 144 -5.52 9.96 16.40
C SER A 144 -5.52 11.46 16.70
N ILE A 145 -5.57 12.31 15.67
CA ILE A 145 -5.70 13.77 15.81
C ILE A 145 -7.11 14.16 16.29
N TYR A 146 -8.11 13.34 15.97
CA TYR A 146 -9.50 13.58 16.35
C TYR A 146 -9.82 12.91 17.69
N PRO A 147 -10.58 13.57 18.58
CA PRO A 147 -10.98 12.96 19.84
C PRO A 147 -11.86 11.72 19.59
N MET A 148 -11.80 10.73 20.49
CA MET A 148 -12.47 9.42 20.33
C MET A 148 -13.97 9.50 20.04
N PHE A 149 -14.66 10.55 20.50
CA PHE A 149 -16.10 10.75 20.26
C PHE A 149 -16.41 11.35 18.87
N HIS A 150 -15.39 11.72 18.09
CA HIS A 150 -15.56 12.27 16.76
C HIS A 150 -16.19 11.24 15.81
N ASN A 151 -17.05 11.70 14.90
CA ASN A 151 -17.80 10.82 14.00
C ASN A 151 -16.93 9.95 13.08
N TYR A 152 -15.68 10.34 12.82
CA TYR A 152 -14.75 9.50 12.04
C TYR A 152 -14.48 8.15 12.70
N HIS A 153 -14.36 8.11 14.03
CA HIS A 153 -14.11 6.86 14.78
C HIS A 153 -15.30 5.88 14.71
N LYS A 154 -16.49 6.35 14.31
CA LYS A 154 -17.67 5.51 14.08
C LYS A 154 -17.79 4.99 12.65
N LYS A 155 -17.07 5.60 11.71
CA LYS A 155 -17.22 5.36 10.27
C LYS A 155 -16.04 4.63 9.66
N VAL A 156 -14.87 4.69 10.29
CA VAL A 156 -13.65 4.07 9.79
C VAL A 156 -13.21 2.98 10.77
N MET A 157 -13.08 1.76 10.26
CA MET A 157 -12.52 0.63 10.98
C MET A 157 -11.12 0.34 10.44
N ILE A 158 -10.13 0.33 11.34
CA ILE A 158 -8.76 -0.07 11.02
C ILE A 158 -8.52 -1.43 11.65
N ILE A 159 -8.05 -2.38 10.83
CA ILE A 159 -7.73 -3.74 11.21
C ILE A 159 -6.29 -4.00 10.75
N ILE A 160 -5.38 -4.20 11.69
CA ILE A 160 -3.98 -4.56 11.40
C ILE A 160 -3.68 -5.91 12.04
N THR A 161 -4.06 -6.10 13.30
CA THR A 161 -3.79 -7.34 14.02
C THR A 161 -5.01 -8.27 14.08
N LYS A 162 -4.76 -9.52 14.47
CA LYS A 162 -5.82 -10.49 14.78
C LYS A 162 -6.77 -9.97 15.86
N GLU A 163 -6.25 -9.28 16.87
CA GLU A 163 -7.05 -8.71 17.95
C GLU A 163 -7.94 -7.57 17.45
N ASP A 164 -7.46 -6.74 16.50
CA ASP A 164 -8.30 -5.72 15.88
C ASP A 164 -9.51 -6.35 15.17
N TYR A 165 -9.26 -7.43 14.41
CA TYR A 165 -10.31 -8.18 13.72
C TYR A 165 -11.31 -8.78 14.72
N GLN A 166 -10.81 -9.48 15.73
CA GLN A 166 -11.65 -10.16 16.73
C GLN A 166 -12.50 -9.17 17.53
N LYS A 167 -11.95 -8.02 17.93
CA LYS A 167 -12.66 -7.02 18.73
C LYS A 167 -13.73 -6.26 17.93
N LYS A 168 -13.53 -6.06 16.62
CA LYS A 168 -14.35 -5.11 15.84
C LYS A 168 -15.25 -5.76 14.79
N VAL A 169 -14.84 -6.86 14.16
CA VAL A 169 -15.61 -7.49 13.06
C VAL A 169 -16.68 -8.43 13.61
N SER A 170 -16.35 -9.22 14.65
CA SER A 170 -17.29 -10.18 15.25
C SER A 170 -18.52 -9.54 15.91
N PHE A 171 -18.50 -8.22 16.16
CA PHE A 171 -19.53 -7.51 16.90
C PHE A 171 -20.38 -6.51 16.09
N GLN A 172 -20.06 -6.22 14.81
CA GLN A 172 -20.73 -5.12 14.10
C GLN A 172 -21.31 -5.43 12.72
N PHE A 173 -20.92 -6.52 12.06
CA PHE A 173 -21.50 -6.88 10.77
C PHE A 173 -21.68 -8.40 10.68
N PRO A 174 -22.86 -8.91 10.30
CA PRO A 174 -22.99 -10.31 9.95
C PRO A 174 -22.04 -10.56 8.76
N ILE A 175 -21.11 -11.49 8.96
CA ILE A 175 -20.36 -12.07 7.86
C ILE A 175 -21.37 -12.91 7.09
N ILE A 176 -21.83 -12.40 5.94
CA ILE A 176 -22.70 -13.13 5.00
C ILE A 176 -21.81 -14.01 4.13
#